data_AF-A0A1V5VTQ8-F1
#
_entry.id   AF-A0A1V5VTQ8-F1
#
_cell.length_a   1.000
_cell.length_b   1.000
_cell.length_c   1.000
_cell.angle_alpha   90.00
_cell.angle_beta   90.00
_cell.angle_gamma   90.00
#
_symmetry.space_group_name_H-M   'P 1'
#
loop_
_entity.id
_entity.type
_entity.pdbx_description
1 polymer ?
#
loop_
_entity_poly.entity_id
_entity_poly.type
_entity_poly.pdbx_seq_one_letter_code
_entity_poly.pdbx_strand_id
1 'polypeptide(L)'
;MKLKWYQFASLICMVVIISCNYKNAICENNTVNSIKDGSVVLFSEYEFIIKFSNLIYEKDGKEMRIPIFQGTMGDVSYKDFLKYCVDKKYLEPNVAETNFIIKAQKGKLTKTFHEFLYFYKGSILKNVDISKPNKIKVDGGALDIYYDFVINGVPFSLQIGISTDKKEIEDVDSIKSIFDVNLDENMETPIFTYRFWKNKTSNDL
;
A
#
# COMPACT_ATOMS: atom_id res chain seq x y z
N MET A 1 60.51 9.36 -32.82
CA MET A 1 59.85 8.07 -32.47
C MET A 1 58.83 8.17 -31.32
N LYS A 2 59.08 8.98 -30.28
CA LYS A 2 58.18 9.07 -29.10
C LYS A 2 56.78 9.65 -29.38
N LEU A 3 56.63 10.56 -30.34
CA LEU A 3 55.35 11.23 -30.63
C LEU A 3 54.26 10.29 -31.19
N LYS A 4 54.66 9.30 -32.01
CA LYS A 4 53.72 8.33 -32.60
C LYS A 4 53.16 7.35 -31.55
N TRP A 5 53.91 7.08 -30.49
CA TRP A 5 53.48 6.23 -29.38
C TRP A 5 52.39 6.90 -28.53
N TYR A 6 52.51 8.20 -28.28
CA TYR A 6 51.48 8.96 -27.55
C TYR A 6 50.16 9.04 -28.32
N GLN A 7 50.23 9.21 -29.65
CA GLN A 7 49.04 9.20 -30.50
C GLN A 7 48.34 7.84 -30.49
N PHE A 8 49.11 6.75 -30.50
CA PHE A 8 48.58 5.38 -30.42
C PHE A 8 47.96 5.09 -29.05
N ALA A 9 48.61 5.52 -27.96
CA ALA A 9 48.09 5.36 -26.60
C ALA A 9 46.80 6.16 -26.37
N SER A 10 46.71 7.38 -26.89
CA SER A 10 45.50 8.22 -26.84
C SER A 10 44.31 7.57 -27.56
N LEU A 11 44.57 6.96 -28.72
CA LEU A 11 43.54 6.26 -29.49
C LEU A 11 42.99 5.02 -28.76
N ILE A 12 43.87 4.23 -28.12
CA ILE A 12 43.47 3.09 -27.29
C ILE A 12 42.64 3.56 -26.08
N CYS A 13 43.05 4.64 -25.41
CA CYS A 13 42.29 5.20 -24.29
C CYS A 13 40.89 5.69 -24.73
N MET A 14 40.74 6.33 -25.89
CA MET A 14 39.43 6.70 -26.41
C MET A 14 38.55 5.48 -26.71
N VAL A 15 39.10 4.41 -27.30
CA VAL A 15 38.34 3.18 -27.58
C VAL A 15 37.88 2.51 -26.28
N VAL A 16 38.71 2.51 -25.23
CA VAL A 16 38.33 1.99 -23.91
C VAL A 16 37.23 2.85 -23.27
N ILE A 17 37.32 4.19 -23.34
CA ILE A 17 36.28 5.09 -22.81
C ILE A 17 34.96 4.90 -23.56
N ILE A 18 35.00 4.77 -24.90
CA ILE A 18 33.80 4.54 -25.72
C ILE A 18 33.21 3.16 -25.43
N SER A 19 34.05 2.14 -25.23
CA SER A 19 33.60 0.77 -24.91
C SER A 19 33.09 0.62 -23.46
N CYS A 20 33.61 1.41 -22.52
CA CYS A 20 33.12 1.50 -21.15
C CYS A 20 31.81 2.28 -21.07
N ASN A 21 31.63 3.33 -21.88
CA ASN A 21 30.39 4.10 -21.94
C ASN A 21 29.28 3.37 -22.71
N TYR A 22 29.61 2.48 -23.66
CA TYR A 22 28.59 1.69 -24.37
C TYR A 22 27.94 0.59 -23.50
N LYS A 23 28.52 0.29 -22.33
CA LYS A 23 28.00 -0.76 -21.43
C LYS A 23 27.21 -0.26 -20.23
N ASN A 24 27.00 1.05 -20.05
CA ASN A 24 26.14 1.56 -18.96
C ASN A 24 25.49 2.91 -19.34
N ALA A 25 24.52 2.86 -20.24
CA ALA A 25 23.37 3.78 -20.26
C ALA A 25 22.23 3.22 -21.12
N ILE A 26 22.09 1.89 -21.19
CA ILE A 26 20.75 1.35 -21.31
C ILE A 26 20.22 1.53 -19.89
N CYS A 27 19.46 2.62 -19.69
CA CYS A 27 18.44 2.60 -18.68
C CYS A 27 17.57 1.40 -19.07
N GLU A 28 17.91 0.23 -18.54
CA GLU A 28 16.97 -0.85 -18.40
C GLU A 28 15.86 -0.20 -17.58
N ASN A 29 14.88 0.36 -18.30
CA ASN A 29 13.51 0.28 -17.89
C ASN A 29 13.34 -1.19 -17.55
N ASN A 30 13.60 -1.53 -16.29
CA ASN A 30 13.39 -2.85 -15.75
C ASN A 30 11.96 -3.15 -16.14
N THR A 31 11.84 -3.94 -17.20
CA THR A 31 10.63 -4.51 -17.71
C THR A 31 9.85 -4.96 -16.50
N VAL A 32 8.68 -4.33 -16.31
CA VAL A 32 7.59 -4.76 -15.45
C VAL A 32 7.87 -6.16 -14.93
N ASN A 33 8.40 -6.27 -13.70
CA ASN A 33 8.44 -7.56 -13.02
C ASN A 33 7.01 -8.06 -13.09
N SER A 34 6.75 -9.06 -13.93
CA SER A 34 5.40 -9.51 -14.19
C SER A 34 4.78 -9.87 -12.85
N ILE A 35 3.72 -9.15 -12.49
CA ILE A 35 3.02 -9.40 -11.23
C ILE A 35 2.61 -10.87 -11.24
N LYS A 36 3.20 -11.63 -10.32
CA LYS A 36 3.01 -13.09 -10.29
C LYS A 36 1.55 -13.41 -10.06
N ASP A 37 1.05 -14.45 -10.72
CA ASP A 37 -0.31 -14.91 -10.46
C ASP A 37 -0.50 -15.25 -8.98
N GLY A 38 -1.65 -14.87 -8.42
CA GLY A 38 -1.95 -15.00 -7.00
C GLY A 38 -1.39 -13.89 -6.10
N SER A 39 -0.69 -12.89 -6.65
CA SER A 39 -0.30 -11.66 -5.92
C SER A 39 -1.49 -10.76 -5.60
N VAL A 40 -2.52 -10.81 -6.45
CA VAL A 40 -3.80 -10.13 -6.28
C VAL A 40 -4.90 -11.18 -6.42
N VAL A 41 -5.82 -11.21 -5.46
CA VAL A 41 -7.00 -12.07 -5.48
C VAL A 41 -8.22 -11.17 -5.38
N LEU A 42 -9.11 -11.24 -6.38
CA LEU A 42 -10.41 -10.57 -6.33
C LEU A 42 -11.27 -11.24 -5.26
N PHE A 43 -11.68 -10.48 -4.25
CA PHE A 43 -12.52 -10.96 -3.15
C PHE A 43 -14.00 -10.72 -3.42
N SER A 44 -14.33 -9.50 -3.83
CA SER A 44 -15.66 -9.07 -4.28
C SER A 44 -15.49 -7.98 -5.36
N GLU A 45 -16.57 -7.34 -5.82
CA GLU A 45 -16.50 -6.28 -6.81
C GLU A 45 -15.56 -5.14 -6.36
N TYR A 46 -14.42 -5.02 -7.06
CA TYR A 46 -13.37 -4.04 -6.80
C TYR A 46 -12.71 -4.13 -5.40
N GLU A 47 -12.88 -5.25 -4.70
CA GLU A 47 -12.22 -5.52 -3.42
C GLU A 47 -11.17 -6.61 -3.56
N PHE A 48 -9.97 -6.36 -3.03
CA PHE A 48 -8.79 -7.19 -3.32
C PHE A 48 -8.08 -7.67 -2.06
N ILE A 49 -7.64 -8.92 -2.07
CA ILE A 49 -6.55 -9.37 -1.20
C ILE A 49 -5.25 -9.23 -1.98
N ILE A 50 -4.36 -8.36 -1.51
CA ILE A 50 -3.05 -8.14 -2.11
C ILE A 50 -1.95 -8.76 -1.25
N LYS A 51 -0.90 -9.29 -1.89
CA LYS A 51 0.22 -9.97 -1.21
C LYS A 51 1.57 -9.30 -1.41
N PHE A 52 1.62 -8.14 -2.08
CA PHE A 52 2.86 -7.36 -2.23
C PHE A 52 3.39 -6.93 -0.87
N SER A 53 4.71 -6.84 -0.70
CA SER A 53 5.32 -6.33 0.54
C SER A 53 5.12 -4.83 0.66
N ASN A 54 5.16 -4.11 -0.46
CA ASN A 54 4.93 -2.68 -0.51
C ASN A 54 4.13 -2.30 -1.76
N LEU A 55 3.30 -1.28 -1.59
CA LEU A 55 2.66 -0.54 -2.67
C LEU A 55 3.37 0.81 -2.81
N ILE A 56 3.89 1.08 -4.00
CA ILE A 56 4.69 2.28 -4.29
C ILE A 56 3.83 3.29 -5.06
N TYR A 57 3.53 4.41 -4.42
CA TYR A 57 2.91 5.55 -5.08
C TYR A 57 4.01 6.50 -5.58
N GLU A 58 3.74 7.25 -6.63
CA GLU A 58 4.67 8.27 -7.15
C GLU A 58 3.99 9.64 -7.23
N LYS A 59 4.68 10.70 -6.82
CA LYS A 59 4.24 12.09 -6.98
C LYS A 59 5.47 12.98 -7.16
N ASP A 60 5.47 13.79 -8.21
CA ASP A 60 6.55 14.75 -8.50
C ASP A 60 7.95 14.12 -8.48
N GLY A 61 8.08 12.91 -9.04
CA GLY A 61 9.33 12.12 -9.06
C GLY A 61 9.76 11.54 -7.71
N LYS A 62 8.95 11.68 -6.65
CA LYS A 62 9.18 11.05 -5.34
C LYS A 62 8.32 9.80 -5.19
N GLU A 63 8.97 8.72 -4.79
CA GLU A 63 8.29 7.50 -4.38
C GLU A 63 7.81 7.59 -2.93
N MET A 64 6.59 7.13 -2.69
CA MET A 64 6.00 6.95 -1.37
C MET A 64 5.68 5.46 -1.23
N ARG A 65 6.48 4.79 -0.41
CA ARG A 65 6.37 3.36 -0.16
C ARG A 65 5.44 3.12 1.02
N ILE A 66 4.36 2.39 0.79
CA ILE A 66 3.43 1.95 1.83
C ILE A 66 3.59 0.44 2.01
N PRO A 67 4.09 -0.03 3.17
CA PRO A 67 4.19 -1.46 3.44
C PRO A 67 2.80 -2.05 3.61
N ILE A 68 2.60 -3.28 3.17
CA ILE A 68 1.31 -3.96 3.21
C ILE A 68 1.34 -5.01 4.32
N PHE A 69 0.36 -4.95 5.22
CA PHE A 69 0.21 -5.94 6.28
C PHE A 69 0.04 -7.35 5.68
N GLN A 70 0.81 -8.32 6.19
CA GLN A 70 0.89 -9.70 5.66
C GLN A 70 1.36 -9.80 4.18
N GLY A 71 1.92 -8.72 3.63
CA GLY A 71 2.59 -8.73 2.35
C GLY A 71 3.84 -9.60 2.38
N THR A 72 3.96 -10.54 1.44
CA THR A 72 5.08 -11.50 1.36
C THR A 72 5.71 -11.59 -0.03
N MET A 73 5.13 -10.93 -1.02
CA MET A 73 5.64 -10.85 -2.39
C MET A 73 6.42 -9.55 -2.56
N GLY A 74 7.14 -9.37 -3.66
CA GLY A 74 7.93 -8.16 -3.89
C GLY A 74 7.08 -6.88 -3.91
N ASP A 75 7.75 -5.75 -4.15
CA ASP A 75 7.08 -4.46 -4.26
C ASP A 75 6.35 -4.33 -5.60
N VAL A 76 5.33 -3.47 -5.64
CA VAL A 76 4.64 -3.11 -6.86
C VAL A 76 4.37 -1.61 -6.90
N SER A 77 4.47 -0.99 -8.07
CA SER A 77 3.95 0.37 -8.24
C SER A 77 2.42 0.34 -8.25
N TYR A 78 1.77 1.36 -7.68
CA TYR A 78 0.31 1.45 -7.68
C TYR A 78 -0.25 1.48 -9.10
N LYS A 79 0.48 2.10 -10.04
CA LYS A 79 0.11 2.14 -11.46
C LYS A 79 0.14 0.76 -12.09
N ASP A 80 1.17 -0.05 -11.79
CA ASP A 80 1.28 -1.42 -12.32
C ASP A 80 0.24 -2.35 -11.68
N PHE A 81 -0.07 -2.16 -10.40
CA PHE A 81 -1.18 -2.84 -9.74
C PHE A 81 -2.51 -2.57 -10.46
N LEU A 82 -2.87 -1.30 -10.66
CA LEU A 82 -4.10 -0.94 -11.36
C LEU A 82 -4.12 -1.50 -12.79
N LYS A 83 -3.01 -1.38 -13.51
CA LYS A 83 -2.87 -1.95 -14.86
C LYS A 83 -3.11 -3.46 -14.86
N TYR A 84 -2.53 -4.19 -13.91
CA TYR A 84 -2.73 -5.62 -13.79
C TYR A 84 -4.19 -5.98 -13.52
N CYS A 85 -4.86 -5.24 -12.63
CA CYS A 85 -6.28 -5.44 -12.36
C CYS A 85 -7.14 -5.20 -13.61
N VAL A 86 -6.85 -4.17 -14.41
CA VAL A 86 -7.54 -3.91 -15.69
C VAL A 86 -7.27 -5.02 -16.70
N ASP A 87 -6.01 -5.43 -16.86
CA ASP A 87 -5.62 -6.48 -17.82
C ASP A 87 -6.26 -7.84 -17.46
N LYS A 88 -6.44 -8.12 -16.15
CA LYS A 88 -7.15 -9.30 -15.63
C LYS A 88 -8.67 -9.14 -15.60
N LYS A 89 -9.21 -7.99 -16.02
CA LYS A 89 -10.65 -7.63 -15.99
C LYS A 89 -11.26 -7.63 -14.58
N TYR A 90 -10.44 -7.32 -13.57
CA TYR A 90 -10.89 -7.13 -12.19
C TYR A 90 -11.32 -5.68 -11.91
N LEU A 91 -10.82 -4.72 -12.70
CA LEU A 91 -11.23 -3.32 -12.68
C LEU A 91 -11.56 -2.85 -14.08
N GLU A 92 -12.46 -1.89 -14.17
CA GLU A 92 -12.66 -1.11 -15.39
C GLU A 92 -11.50 -0.11 -15.59
N PRO A 93 -11.21 0.30 -16.83
CA PRO A 93 -10.21 1.32 -17.09
C PRO A 93 -10.49 2.62 -16.33
N ASN A 94 -9.45 3.21 -15.73
CA ASN A 94 -9.52 4.44 -14.93
C ASN A 94 -10.35 4.36 -13.64
N VAL A 95 -10.77 3.16 -13.24
CA VAL A 95 -11.41 2.91 -11.94
C VAL A 95 -10.35 2.47 -10.93
N ALA A 96 -10.38 3.06 -9.75
CA ALA A 96 -9.54 2.65 -8.63
C ALA A 96 -10.23 1.53 -7.83
N GLU A 97 -9.45 0.76 -7.06
CA GLU A 97 -10.02 -0.21 -6.13
C GLU A 97 -10.98 0.46 -5.12
N THR A 98 -11.97 -0.31 -4.68
CA THR A 98 -12.85 0.10 -3.58
C THR A 98 -12.14 -0.09 -2.26
N ASN A 99 -11.61 -1.29 -2.01
CA ASN A 99 -10.94 -1.66 -0.76
C ASN A 99 -9.90 -2.78 -0.95
N PHE A 100 -8.96 -2.84 -0.01
CA PHE A 100 -8.19 -4.03 0.27
C PHE A 100 -8.81 -4.82 1.44
N ILE A 101 -8.67 -6.13 1.42
CA ILE A 101 -9.28 -7.05 2.39
C ILE A 101 -8.21 -7.72 3.24
N ILE A 102 -8.39 -7.72 4.56
CA ILE A 102 -7.68 -8.59 5.49
C ILE A 102 -8.62 -9.68 5.98
N LYS A 103 -8.18 -10.94 5.88
CA LYS A 103 -8.88 -12.09 6.44
C LYS A 103 -8.30 -12.44 7.80
N ALA A 104 -9.18 -12.70 8.76
CA ALA A 104 -8.82 -13.24 10.06
C ALA A 104 -9.30 -14.70 10.19
N GLN A 105 -8.71 -15.43 11.14
CA GLN A 105 -9.27 -16.71 11.58
C GLN A 105 -10.52 -16.43 12.44
N LYS A 106 -11.50 -17.34 12.42
CA LYS A 106 -12.69 -17.24 13.27
C LYS A 106 -12.29 -17.10 14.75
N GLY A 107 -12.89 -16.13 15.45
CA GLY A 107 -12.54 -15.80 16.83
C GLY A 107 -11.19 -15.10 17.03
N LYS A 108 -10.57 -14.56 15.96
CA LYS A 108 -9.31 -13.80 16.03
C LYS A 108 -9.36 -12.45 15.30
N LEU A 109 -10.54 -11.94 14.95
CA LEU A 109 -10.67 -10.68 14.21
C LEU A 109 -10.05 -9.51 14.98
N THR A 110 -10.36 -9.40 16.27
CA THR A 110 -9.82 -8.37 17.17
C THR A 110 -8.31 -8.43 17.25
N LYS A 111 -7.77 -9.64 17.43
CA LYS A 111 -6.32 -9.84 17.48
C LYS A 111 -5.65 -9.41 16.17
N THR A 112 -6.18 -9.83 15.02
CA THR A 112 -5.61 -9.49 13.71
C THR A 112 -5.73 -7.99 13.42
N PHE A 113 -6.81 -7.34 13.83
CA PHE A 113 -6.97 -5.90 13.72
C PHE A 113 -5.93 -5.15 14.58
N HIS A 114 -5.68 -5.58 15.82
CA HIS A 114 -4.65 -4.98 16.65
C HIS A 114 -3.25 -5.16 16.04
N GLU A 115 -2.93 -6.36 15.55
CA GLU A 115 -1.66 -6.62 14.86
C GLU A 115 -1.49 -5.73 13.62
N PHE A 116 -2.58 -5.49 12.87
CA PHE A 116 -2.60 -4.57 11.74
C PHE A 116 -2.28 -3.12 12.16
N LEU A 117 -2.92 -2.61 13.21
CA LEU A 117 -2.63 -1.26 13.72
C LEU A 117 -1.19 -1.13 14.21
N TYR A 118 -0.69 -2.12 14.98
CA TYR A 118 0.69 -2.11 15.46
C TYR A 118 1.72 -2.21 14.34
N PHE A 119 1.43 -2.97 13.27
CA PHE A 119 2.27 -3.01 12.07
C PHE A 119 2.44 -1.62 11.45
N TYR A 120 1.34 -0.86 11.29
CA TYR A 120 1.42 0.48 10.75
C TYR A 120 2.02 1.49 11.73
N LYS A 121 1.82 1.32 13.04
CA LYS A 121 2.54 2.10 14.06
C LYS A 121 4.05 1.92 13.97
N GLY A 122 4.52 0.73 13.60
CA GLY A 122 5.94 0.48 13.33
C GLY A 122 6.47 1.13 12.03
N SER A 123 5.60 1.71 11.20
CA SER A 123 5.95 2.20 9.86
C SER A 123 5.33 3.57 9.55
N ILE A 124 4.26 3.61 8.75
CA ILE A 124 3.68 4.85 8.20
C ILE A 124 2.92 5.67 9.25
N LEU A 125 2.48 5.05 10.34
CA LEU A 125 1.78 5.67 11.47
C LEU A 125 2.70 5.88 12.69
N LYS A 126 4.03 5.89 12.52
CA LYS A 126 5.00 6.02 13.63
C LYS A 126 4.72 7.17 14.59
N ASN A 127 4.24 8.30 14.08
CA ASN A 127 3.97 9.51 14.85
C ASN A 127 2.47 9.73 15.14
N VAL A 128 1.63 8.75 14.84
CA VAL A 128 0.18 8.80 15.06
C VAL A 128 -0.17 7.99 16.31
N ASP A 129 -1.11 8.48 17.12
CA ASP A 129 -1.67 7.70 18.22
C ASP A 129 -2.68 6.69 17.64
N ILE A 130 -2.26 5.44 17.49
CA ILE A 130 -3.10 4.38 16.93
C ILE A 130 -4.23 3.91 17.87
N SER A 131 -4.29 4.43 19.10
CA SER A 131 -5.45 4.21 19.97
C SER A 131 -6.58 5.20 19.68
N LYS A 132 -6.26 6.35 19.08
CA LYS A 132 -7.18 7.47 18.85
C LYS A 132 -7.16 7.87 17.38
N PRO A 133 -8.05 7.31 16.55
CA PRO A 133 -8.17 7.71 15.14
C PRO A 133 -8.54 9.18 15.00
N ASN A 134 -8.18 9.77 13.87
CA ASN A 134 -8.50 11.16 13.53
C ASN A 134 -10.01 11.35 13.35
N LYS A 135 -10.69 10.31 12.87
CA LYS A 135 -12.14 10.30 12.62
C LYS A 135 -12.67 8.87 12.75
N ILE A 136 -13.89 8.76 13.26
CA ILE A 136 -14.69 7.52 13.24
C ILE A 136 -16.05 7.88 12.63
N LYS A 137 -16.56 7.04 11.73
CA LYS A 137 -17.95 7.10 11.28
C LYS A 137 -18.62 5.76 11.58
N VAL A 138 -19.92 5.79 11.88
CA VAL A 138 -20.75 4.60 12.08
C VAL A 138 -21.71 4.48 10.91
N ASP A 139 -21.80 3.28 10.36
CA ASP A 139 -22.82 2.92 9.38
C ASP A 139 -23.31 1.50 9.64
N GLY A 140 -24.56 1.35 10.08
CA GLY A 140 -25.24 0.05 10.20
C GLY A 140 -24.51 -1.04 11.00
N GLY A 141 -23.74 -0.67 12.03
CA GLY A 141 -22.96 -1.62 12.86
C GLY A 141 -21.53 -1.85 12.38
N ALA A 142 -21.11 -1.16 11.32
CA ALA A 142 -19.72 -1.03 10.90
C ALA A 142 -19.12 0.32 11.36
N LEU A 143 -17.83 0.30 11.63
CA LEU A 143 -17.01 1.47 11.88
C LEU A 143 -16.09 1.72 10.70
N ASP A 144 -16.14 2.94 10.18
CA ASP A 144 -15.05 3.48 9.36
C ASP A 144 -14.11 4.28 10.24
N ILE A 145 -12.86 3.85 10.30
CA ILE A 145 -11.81 4.40 11.14
C ILE A 145 -10.76 5.05 10.24
N TYR A 146 -10.39 6.30 10.54
CA TYR A 146 -9.46 7.05 9.71
C TYR A 146 -8.22 7.49 10.49
N TYR A 147 -7.05 7.25 9.91
CA TYR A 147 -5.76 7.75 10.39
C TYR A 147 -5.07 8.60 9.33
N ASP A 148 -4.78 9.85 9.68
CA ASP A 148 -4.07 10.78 8.82
C ASP A 148 -2.56 10.68 9.06
N PHE A 149 -1.79 10.63 7.98
CA PHE A 149 -0.33 10.57 8.03
C PHE A 149 0.32 11.22 6.82
N VAL A 150 1.63 11.42 6.88
CA VAL A 150 2.40 12.10 5.84
C VAL A 150 3.62 11.27 5.46
N ILE A 151 3.80 11.02 4.16
CA ILE A 151 5.01 10.41 3.60
C ILE A 151 5.65 11.40 2.63
N ASN A 152 6.91 11.76 2.85
CA ASN A 152 7.66 12.67 1.98
C ASN A 152 6.94 14.01 1.69
N GLY A 153 6.19 14.53 2.66
CA GLY A 153 5.41 15.76 2.55
C GLY A 153 4.04 15.61 1.85
N VAL A 154 3.67 14.40 1.45
CA VAL A 154 2.37 14.10 0.82
C VAL A 154 1.41 13.57 1.88
N PRO A 155 0.21 14.16 2.03
CA PRO A 155 -0.79 13.67 2.96
C PRO A 155 -1.46 12.41 2.45
N PHE A 156 -1.72 11.49 3.36
CA PHE A 156 -2.49 10.27 3.16
C PHE A 156 -3.48 10.08 4.30
N SER A 157 -4.61 9.43 3.99
CA SER A 157 -5.53 8.88 4.99
C SER A 157 -5.62 7.38 4.82
N LEU A 158 -5.37 6.62 5.89
CA LEU A 158 -5.70 5.20 5.97
C LEU A 158 -7.14 5.11 6.48
N GLN A 159 -8.04 4.61 5.65
CA GLN A 159 -9.40 4.23 6.05
C GLN A 159 -9.43 2.73 6.35
N ILE A 160 -10.11 2.34 7.42
CA ILE A 160 -10.32 0.95 7.80
C ILE A 160 -11.81 0.76 8.07
N GLY A 161 -12.45 -0.17 7.38
CA GLY A 161 -13.85 -0.55 7.63
C GLY A 161 -13.93 -1.84 8.42
N ILE A 162 -14.58 -1.84 9.57
CA ILE A 162 -14.69 -3.02 10.43
C ILE A 162 -16.07 -3.19 11.05
N SER A 163 -16.57 -4.42 11.07
CA SER A 163 -17.86 -4.76 11.70
C SER A 163 -17.70 -5.01 13.19
N THR A 164 -18.68 -4.55 13.96
CA THR A 164 -18.71 -4.71 15.42
C THR A 164 -19.78 -5.69 15.85
N ASP A 165 -19.64 -6.26 17.05
CA ASP A 165 -20.60 -7.23 17.59
C ASP A 165 -21.97 -6.59 17.91
N LYS A 166 -21.99 -5.26 18.05
CA LYS A 166 -23.18 -4.44 18.22
C LYS A 166 -23.66 -3.91 16.88
N LYS A 167 -24.88 -4.30 16.51
CA LYS A 167 -25.55 -3.82 15.28
C LYS A 167 -25.72 -2.30 15.22
N GLU A 168 -25.80 -1.64 16.37
CA GLU A 168 -25.85 -0.17 16.46
C GLU A 168 -24.83 0.28 17.50
N ILE A 169 -23.85 1.07 17.06
CA ILE A 169 -23.02 1.87 17.96
C ILE A 169 -23.74 3.20 18.12
N GLU A 170 -24.44 3.34 19.24
CA GLU A 170 -25.30 4.50 19.50
C GLU A 170 -24.51 5.79 19.71
N ASP A 171 -23.26 5.70 20.18
CA ASP A 171 -22.43 6.87 20.50
C ASP A 171 -20.94 6.63 20.19
N VAL A 172 -20.45 7.27 19.14
CA VAL A 172 -19.02 7.26 18.76
C VAL A 172 -18.17 8.00 19.79
N ASP A 173 -18.69 9.04 20.43
CA ASP A 173 -17.95 9.86 21.39
C ASP A 173 -17.63 9.07 22.67
N SER A 174 -18.35 7.96 22.90
CA SER A 174 -18.06 7.00 23.96
C SER A 174 -16.80 6.15 23.71
N ILE A 175 -16.32 6.06 22.46
CA ILE A 175 -15.14 5.27 22.09
C ILE A 175 -13.88 6.03 22.49
N LYS A 176 -13.34 5.72 23.68
CA LYS A 176 -12.11 6.34 24.21
C LYS A 176 -10.84 5.85 23.52
N SER A 177 -10.87 4.60 23.06
CA SER A 177 -9.77 3.92 22.39
C SER A 177 -10.35 2.89 21.42
N ILE A 178 -9.78 2.79 20.22
CA ILE A 178 -10.21 1.80 19.26
C ILE A 178 -9.91 0.35 19.69
N PHE A 179 -8.95 0.17 20.61
CA PHE A 179 -8.61 -1.13 21.19
C PHE A 179 -9.66 -1.66 22.17
N ASP A 180 -10.59 -0.80 22.60
CA ASP A 180 -11.67 -1.16 23.52
C ASP A 180 -12.97 -1.54 22.78
N VAL A 181 -12.96 -1.47 21.44
CA VAL A 181 -14.13 -1.82 20.63
C VAL A 181 -14.20 -3.34 20.47
N ASN A 182 -15.37 -3.90 20.78
CA ASN A 182 -15.66 -5.31 20.52
C ASN A 182 -15.99 -5.51 19.04
N LEU A 183 -15.17 -6.31 18.36
CA LEU A 183 -15.34 -6.63 16.95
C LEU A 183 -16.18 -7.91 16.82
N ASP A 184 -16.87 -8.09 15.69
CA ASP A 184 -17.71 -9.27 15.49
C ASP A 184 -16.85 -10.52 15.23
N GLU A 185 -16.48 -11.21 16.31
CA GLU A 185 -15.72 -12.45 16.27
C GLU A 185 -16.48 -13.64 15.66
N ASN A 186 -17.80 -13.50 15.49
CA ASN A 186 -18.70 -14.55 15.03
C ASN A 186 -19.08 -14.42 13.56
N MET A 187 -18.55 -13.41 12.84
CA MET A 187 -18.73 -13.26 11.40
C MET A 187 -18.51 -14.59 10.67
N GLU A 188 -19.40 -14.89 9.72
CA GLU A 188 -19.26 -16.08 8.87
C GLU A 188 -17.93 -16.06 8.12
N THR A 189 -17.57 -14.89 7.58
CA THR A 189 -16.25 -14.63 6.99
C THR A 189 -15.58 -13.48 7.76
N PRO A 190 -14.70 -13.76 8.74
CA PRO A 190 -14.03 -12.74 9.54
C PRO A 190 -13.09 -11.89 8.68
N ILE A 191 -13.49 -10.66 8.39
CA ILE A 191 -12.72 -9.71 7.57
C ILE A 191 -12.82 -8.30 8.13
N PHE A 192 -11.86 -7.47 7.74
CA PHE A 192 -12.01 -6.02 7.72
C PHE A 192 -11.38 -5.47 6.44
N THR A 193 -11.83 -4.29 6.03
CA THR A 193 -11.39 -3.63 4.81
C THR A 193 -10.44 -2.48 5.14
N TYR A 194 -9.59 -2.10 4.20
CA TYR A 194 -8.79 -0.90 4.32
C TYR A 194 -8.43 -0.29 2.97
N ARG A 195 -8.15 1.01 2.96
CA ARG A 195 -7.71 1.73 1.76
C ARG A 195 -6.80 2.90 2.13
N PHE A 196 -5.87 3.22 1.22
CA PHE A 196 -5.06 4.42 1.31
C PHE A 196 -5.57 5.51 0.36
N TRP A 197 -5.88 6.66 0.93
CA TRP A 197 -6.28 7.84 0.18
C TRP A 197 -5.11 8.80 0.04
N LYS A 198 -4.47 8.83 -1.12
CA LYS A 198 -3.37 9.74 -1.42
C LYS A 198 -3.90 11.16 -1.67
N ASN A 199 -3.19 12.18 -1.18
CA ASN A 199 -3.56 13.60 -1.27
C ASN A 199 -4.88 13.93 -0.57
N LYS A 200 -5.24 13.16 0.47
CA LYS A 200 -6.46 13.32 1.24
C LYS A 200 -6.15 13.17 2.72
N THR A 201 -6.97 13.83 3.52
CA THR A 201 -7.09 13.66 4.97
C THR A 201 -8.48 13.14 5.28
N SER A 202 -8.69 12.65 6.50
CA SER A 202 -9.98 12.17 7.00
C SER A 202 -11.09 13.24 6.97
N ASN A 203 -10.73 14.52 6.97
CA ASN A 203 -11.68 15.63 6.80
C ASN A 203 -12.21 15.77 5.37
N ASP A 204 -11.46 15.27 4.38
CA ASP A 204 -11.87 15.30 2.96
C ASP A 204 -12.79 14.13 2.57
N LEU A 205 -13.03 13.20 3.50
CA LEU A 205 -13.66 11.89 3.28
C LEU A 205 -14.96 11.70 4.06
#